data_AF-A0A3D0T7U5-F1
#
_entry.id   AF-A0A3D0T7U5-F1
#
_cell.length_a   1.000
_cell.length_b   1.000
_cell.length_c   1.000
_cell.angle_alpha   90.00
_cell.angle_beta   90.00
_cell.angle_gamma   90.00
#
_symmetry.space_group_name_H-M   'P 1'
#
loop_
_entity.id
_entity.type
_entity.pdbx_description
1 polymer ?
#
loop_
_entity_poly.entity_id
_entity_poly.type
_entity_poly.pdbx_seq_one_letter_code
_entity_poly.pdbx_strand_id
1 'polypeptide(L)'
;MSKISPLTQKGFSTIEVLLASTILVLIVTAFMGAYIYGSESTALAGQRVRAVFLAEEGLEASRNIRDENFSNLTDGTKGLSISANQWTFSGSSDLTDSFYTRQITISTVDSSRKQITSAVSWQQNPQRTGSVSLITYLTNWKASASPPATCNDYAILQGYSLGTCRQNTTQCTNNSEVYLSGGDSNCVTSFPGDPSHDTCCALP
;
A
#
# COMPACT_ATOMS: atom_id res chain seq x y z
N MET A 1 -78.35 -30.14 23.25
CA MET A 1 -78.43 -28.68 23.02
C MET A 1 -77.27 -28.00 23.74
N SER A 2 -76.19 -27.68 23.02
CA SER A 2 -75.06 -26.91 23.57
C SER A 2 -75.32 -25.43 23.29
N LYS A 3 -75.51 -24.63 24.34
CA LYS A 3 -75.63 -23.17 24.22
C LYS A 3 -74.23 -22.58 24.09
N ILE A 4 -73.93 -22.00 22.93
CA ILE A 4 -72.76 -21.14 22.74
C ILE A 4 -73.13 -19.76 23.30
N SER A 5 -72.48 -19.34 24.38
CA SER A 5 -72.58 -18.00 24.93
C SER A 5 -71.79 -17.01 24.07
N PRO A 6 -72.38 -15.85 23.67
CA PRO A 6 -71.65 -14.85 22.90
C PRO A 6 -70.57 -14.21 23.77
N LEU A 7 -69.32 -14.23 23.28
CA LEU A 7 -68.23 -13.46 23.87
C LEU A 7 -68.57 -11.97 23.73
N THR A 8 -68.70 -11.28 24.86
CA THR A 8 -69.03 -9.85 24.91
C THR A 8 -67.92 -9.03 24.25
N GLN A 9 -68.16 -8.50 23.04
CA GLN A 9 -67.24 -7.57 22.39
C GLN A 9 -67.39 -6.20 23.04
N LYS A 10 -66.42 -5.81 23.86
CA LYS A 10 -66.32 -4.44 24.37
C LYS A 10 -65.80 -3.54 23.25
N GLY A 11 -66.55 -2.50 22.90
CA GLY A 11 -66.11 -1.48 21.96
C GLY A 11 -64.97 -0.63 22.53
N PHE A 12 -64.19 0.01 21.64
CA PHE A 12 -63.10 0.90 22.03
C PHE A 12 -63.63 2.23 22.55
N SER A 13 -63.01 2.75 23.63
CA SER A 13 -63.26 4.11 24.09
C SER A 13 -62.48 5.12 23.24
N THR A 14 -63.04 6.30 22.99
CA THR A 14 -62.36 7.35 22.20
C THR A 14 -61.02 7.77 22.82
N ILE A 15 -60.91 7.73 24.15
CA ILE A 15 -59.67 8.02 24.88
C ILE A 15 -58.58 6.97 24.63
N GLU A 16 -58.98 5.71 24.40
CA GLU A 16 -58.05 4.61 24.13
C GLU A 16 -57.42 4.76 22.74
N VAL A 17 -58.22 5.18 21.76
CA VAL A 17 -57.74 5.50 20.40
C VAL A 17 -56.78 6.71 20.43
N LEU A 18 -57.09 7.74 21.22
CA LEU A 18 -56.21 8.90 21.42
C LEU A 18 -54.89 8.49 22.12
N LEU A 19 -54.96 7.66 23.15
CA LEU A 19 -53.77 7.18 23.85
C LEU A 19 -52.91 6.28 22.94
N ALA A 20 -53.53 5.34 22.21
CA ALA A 20 -52.82 4.46 21.29
C ALA A 20 -52.14 5.24 20.15
N SER A 21 -52.83 6.22 19.57
CA SER A 21 -52.26 7.06 18.50
C SER A 21 -51.09 7.92 18.99
N THR A 22 -51.19 8.53 20.17
CA THR A 22 -50.08 9.33 20.74
C THR A 22 -48.84 8.48 21.02
N ILE A 23 -49.00 7.29 21.61
CA ILE A 23 -47.90 6.36 21.85
C ILE A 23 -47.29 5.88 20.53
N LEU A 24 -48.12 5.55 19.54
CA LEU A 24 -47.65 5.11 18.22
C LEU A 24 -46.79 6.18 17.54
N VAL A 25 -47.23 7.45 17.56
CA VAL A 25 -46.45 8.56 16.98
C VAL A 25 -45.10 8.70 17.67
N LEU A 26 -45.05 8.64 19.01
CA LEU A 26 -43.79 8.72 19.76
C LEU A 26 -42.81 7.61 19.37
N ILE A 27 -43.30 6.38 19.23
CA ILE A 27 -42.49 5.23 18.85
C ILE A 27 -41.95 5.38 17.41
N VAL A 28 -42.80 5.79 16.47
CA VAL A 28 -42.39 6.00 15.07
C VAL A 28 -41.33 7.08 14.96
N THR A 29 -41.50 8.21 15.65
CA THR A 29 -40.49 9.29 15.66
C THR A 29 -39.16 8.81 16.24
N ALA A 30 -39.19 8.05 17.34
CA ALA A 30 -37.98 7.48 17.94
C ALA A 30 -37.25 6.53 16.95
N PHE A 31 -37.98 5.65 16.27
CA PHE A 31 -37.39 4.73 15.29
C PHE A 31 -36.85 5.44 14.05
N MET A 32 -37.55 6.45 13.52
CA MET A 32 -37.04 7.24 12.40
C MET A 32 -35.75 7.96 12.78
N GLY A 33 -35.67 8.54 13.98
CA GLY A 33 -34.45 9.16 14.49
C GLY A 33 -33.29 8.18 14.58
N ALA A 34 -33.52 6.99 15.14
CA ALA A 34 -32.52 5.94 15.24
C ALA A 34 -32.05 5.45 13.86
N TYR A 35 -32.97 5.32 12.90
CA TYR A 35 -32.65 4.89 11.53
C TYR A 35 -31.78 5.92 10.80
N ILE A 36 -32.15 7.20 10.83
CA ILE A 36 -31.38 8.27 10.17
C ILE A 36 -29.96 8.30 10.75
N TYR A 37 -29.83 8.30 12.08
CA TYR A 37 -28.53 8.31 12.74
C TYR A 37 -27.70 7.07 12.40
N GLY A 38 -28.33 5.90 12.39
CA GLY A 38 -27.68 4.64 11.98
C GLY A 38 -27.17 4.71 10.54
N SER A 39 -27.97 5.22 9.60
CA SER A 39 -27.58 5.34 8.20
C SER A 39 -26.37 6.27 8.00
N GLU A 40 -26.36 7.42 8.68
CA GLU A 40 -25.23 8.36 8.64
C GLU A 40 -23.96 7.70 9.21
N SER A 41 -24.08 7.00 10.34
CA SER A 41 -22.97 6.27 10.96
C SER A 41 -22.34 5.23 10.01
N THR A 42 -23.18 4.47 9.29
CA THR A 42 -22.67 3.48 8.32
C THR A 42 -21.97 4.14 7.13
N ALA A 43 -22.48 5.27 6.62
CA ALA A 43 -21.84 6.01 5.53
C ALA A 43 -20.47 6.56 5.96
N LEU A 44 -20.39 7.15 7.16
CA LEU A 44 -19.15 7.66 7.74
C LEU A 44 -18.11 6.55 7.96
N ALA A 45 -18.54 5.39 8.45
CA ALA A 45 -17.67 4.23 8.60
C ALA A 45 -17.13 3.76 7.23
N GLY A 46 -17.98 3.71 6.20
CA GLY A 46 -17.58 3.35 4.84
C GLY A 46 -16.51 4.27 4.26
N GLN A 47 -16.67 5.60 4.42
CA GLN A 47 -15.64 6.57 4.00
C GLN A 47 -14.31 6.34 4.70
N ARG A 48 -14.34 6.06 6.02
CA ARG A 48 -13.14 5.77 6.78
C ARG A 48 -12.44 4.50 6.30
N VAL A 49 -13.18 3.44 6.00
CA VAL A 49 -12.62 2.19 5.44
C VAL A 49 -11.95 2.46 4.09
N ARG A 50 -12.59 3.25 3.21
CA ARG A 50 -11.99 3.66 1.93
C ARG A 50 -10.71 4.46 2.13
N ALA A 51 -10.68 5.40 3.08
CA ALA A 51 -9.48 6.18 3.39
C ALA A 51 -8.33 5.30 3.93
N VAL A 52 -8.61 4.28 4.73
CA VAL A 52 -7.62 3.27 5.17
C VAL A 52 -7.05 2.53 3.97
N PHE A 53 -7.90 2.04 3.06
CA PHE A 53 -7.46 1.34 1.86
C PHE A 53 -6.54 2.21 0.98
N LEU A 54 -6.89 3.49 0.78
CA LEU A 54 -6.05 4.43 0.04
C LEU A 54 -4.72 4.74 0.75
N ALA A 55 -4.73 4.74 2.09
CA ALA A 55 -3.52 4.92 2.87
C ALA A 55 -2.59 3.69 2.74
N GLU A 56 -3.15 2.47 2.79
CA GLU A 56 -2.44 1.21 2.55
C GLU A 56 -1.84 1.16 1.14
N GLU A 57 -2.63 1.52 0.12
CA GLU A 57 -2.14 1.65 -1.26
C GLU A 57 -0.96 2.63 -1.33
N GLY A 58 -1.01 3.75 -0.62
CA GLY A 58 0.08 4.72 -0.58
C GLY A 58 1.39 4.16 0.01
N LEU A 59 1.28 3.28 1.01
CA LEU A 59 2.44 2.58 1.56
C LEU A 59 3.01 1.56 0.58
N GLU A 60 2.16 0.82 -0.14
CA GLU A 60 2.59 -0.14 -1.14
C GLU A 60 3.14 0.53 -2.41
N ALA A 61 2.61 1.67 -2.82
CA ALA A 61 3.21 2.51 -3.86
C ALA A 61 4.62 2.98 -3.46
N SER A 62 4.79 3.40 -2.21
CA SER A 62 6.12 3.75 -1.67
C SER A 62 7.08 2.56 -1.65
N ARG A 63 6.56 1.35 -1.38
CA ARG A 63 7.34 0.10 -1.48
C ARG A 63 7.75 -0.20 -2.92
N ASN A 64 6.84 -0.01 -3.89
CA ASN A 64 7.15 -0.18 -5.31
C ASN A 64 8.27 0.76 -5.77
N ILE A 65 8.19 2.05 -5.39
CA ILE A 65 9.24 3.05 -5.68
C ILE A 65 10.58 2.68 -5.04
N ARG A 66 10.56 2.17 -3.80
CA ARG A 66 11.74 1.65 -3.11
C ARG A 66 12.38 0.47 -3.85
N ASP A 67 11.57 -0.43 -4.39
CA ASP A 67 12.01 -1.65 -5.05
C ASP A 67 12.66 -1.37 -6.41
N GLU A 68 12.29 -0.27 -7.07
CA GLU A 68 13.07 0.29 -8.16
C GLU A 68 14.45 0.74 -7.64
N ASN A 69 14.47 1.75 -6.76
CA ASN A 69 15.69 2.23 -6.12
C ASN A 69 15.40 2.90 -4.77
N PHE A 70 16.12 2.51 -3.71
CA PHE A 70 15.99 3.11 -2.38
C PHE A 70 16.27 4.63 -2.37
N SER A 71 17.13 5.13 -3.27
CA SER A 71 17.41 6.56 -3.39
C SER A 71 16.21 7.38 -3.88
N ASN A 72 15.21 6.75 -4.50
CA ASN A 72 13.99 7.44 -4.98
C ASN A 72 13.12 7.92 -3.80
N LEU A 73 13.30 7.33 -2.60
CA LEU A 73 12.64 7.77 -1.37
C LEU A 73 13.28 9.05 -0.82
N THR A 74 13.07 10.18 -1.48
CA THR A 74 13.56 11.49 -1.03
C THR A 74 12.66 12.06 0.06
N ASP A 75 13.27 12.62 1.10
CA ASP A 75 12.55 13.17 2.24
C ASP A 75 11.62 14.33 1.84
N GLY A 76 10.53 14.50 2.59
CA GLY A 76 9.51 15.51 2.37
C GLY A 76 8.13 14.92 2.08
N THR A 77 7.18 15.80 1.76
CA THR A 77 5.79 15.44 1.46
C THR A 77 5.60 15.31 -0.05
N LYS A 78 5.01 14.20 -0.46
CA LYS A 78 4.83 13.81 -1.87
C LYS A 78 3.38 13.38 -2.13
N GLY A 79 2.90 13.63 -3.34
CA GLY A 79 1.76 12.90 -3.91
C GLY A 79 2.23 11.69 -4.71
N LEU A 80 1.28 10.88 -5.17
CA LEU A 80 1.52 9.73 -6.03
C LEU A 80 0.95 9.93 -7.43
N SER A 81 1.64 9.36 -8.42
CA SER A 81 1.19 9.28 -9.81
C SER A 81 1.68 8.00 -10.45
N ILE A 82 1.03 7.55 -11.51
CA ILE A 82 1.45 6.40 -12.30
C ILE A 82 2.01 6.92 -13.62
N SER A 83 3.27 6.58 -13.90
CA SER A 83 3.93 6.87 -15.18
C SER A 83 4.62 5.62 -15.67
N ALA A 84 4.50 5.31 -16.96
CA ALA A 84 5.08 4.10 -17.56
C ALA A 84 4.79 2.81 -16.76
N ASN A 85 3.55 2.66 -16.28
CA ASN A 85 3.10 1.49 -15.52
C ASN A 85 3.79 1.29 -14.15
N GLN A 86 4.44 2.34 -13.61
CA GLN A 86 5.10 2.33 -12.30
C GLN A 86 4.62 3.49 -11.42
N TRP A 87 4.66 3.28 -10.10
CA TRP A 87 4.40 4.35 -9.15
C TRP A 87 5.56 5.33 -9.14
N THR A 88 5.25 6.62 -9.10
CA THR A 88 6.22 7.70 -8.98
C THR A 88 5.70 8.76 -8.02
N PHE A 89 6.61 9.45 -7.33
CA PHE A 89 6.23 10.60 -6.54
C PHE A 89 6.02 11.82 -7.43
N SER A 90 4.92 12.54 -7.21
CA SER A 90 4.57 13.74 -7.95
C SER A 90 3.83 14.75 -7.07
N GLY A 91 4.19 16.04 -7.17
CA GLY A 91 3.61 17.09 -6.34
C GLY A 91 3.78 16.84 -4.83
N SER A 92 2.97 17.53 -4.03
CA SER A 92 2.93 17.39 -2.56
C SER A 92 1.75 16.54 -2.07
N SER A 93 0.78 16.24 -2.92
CA SER A 93 -0.39 15.41 -2.64
C SER A 93 -1.00 14.89 -3.93
N ASP A 94 -1.78 13.83 -3.85
CA ASP A 94 -2.63 13.36 -4.94
C ASP A 94 -4.11 13.33 -4.54
N LEU A 95 -4.97 13.52 -5.54
CA LEU A 95 -6.42 13.46 -5.38
C LEU A 95 -6.91 12.13 -5.94
N THR A 96 -7.64 11.39 -5.10
CA THR A 96 -8.30 10.14 -5.50
C THR A 96 -9.81 10.27 -5.36
N ASP A 97 -10.54 9.75 -6.35
CA ASP A 97 -12.00 9.81 -6.45
C ASP A 97 -12.58 11.24 -6.38
N SER A 98 -11.77 12.29 -6.58
CA SER A 98 -12.12 13.72 -6.40
C SER A 98 -12.51 14.16 -4.98
N PHE A 99 -12.38 13.28 -3.98
CA PHE A 99 -12.80 13.56 -2.59
C PHE A 99 -11.72 13.30 -1.55
N TYR A 100 -10.79 12.38 -1.83
CA TYR A 100 -9.71 12.02 -0.92
C TYR A 100 -8.42 12.71 -1.36
N THR A 101 -7.78 13.41 -0.43
CA THR A 101 -6.44 13.95 -0.62
C THR A 101 -5.47 13.05 0.13
N ARG A 102 -4.51 12.49 -0.59
CA ARG A 102 -3.44 11.64 -0.03
C ARG A 102 -2.11 12.38 -0.04
N GLN A 103 -1.35 12.21 1.02
CA GLN A 103 0.00 12.74 1.20
C GLN A 103 0.90 11.65 1.76
N ILE A 104 2.05 11.46 1.13
CA ILE A 104 3.11 10.57 1.60
C ILE A 104 4.24 11.43 2.18
N THR A 105 4.48 11.34 3.48
CA THR A 105 5.61 12.00 4.14
C THR A 105 6.73 11.01 4.35
N ILE A 106 7.91 11.34 3.82
CA ILE A 106 9.12 10.52 3.91
C ILE A 106 10.11 11.23 4.83
N SER A 107 10.66 10.49 5.78
CA SER A 107 11.75 10.96 6.64
C SER A 107 12.84 9.92 6.78
N THR A 108 14.09 10.36 6.74
CA THR A 108 15.26 9.49 6.96
C THR A 108 15.37 9.14 8.44
N VAL A 109 15.51 7.84 8.74
CA VAL A 109 15.83 7.33 10.07
C VAL A 109 17.34 7.11 10.19
N ASP A 110 17.94 6.45 9.19
CA ASP A 110 19.39 6.30 9.02
C ASP A 110 19.75 6.02 7.54
N SER A 111 21.01 5.68 7.26
CA SER A 111 21.53 5.41 5.92
C SER A 111 20.83 4.27 5.17
N SER A 112 20.16 3.37 5.89
CA SER A 112 19.51 2.17 5.37
C SER A 112 18.01 2.12 5.64
N ARG A 113 17.44 3.10 6.35
CA ARG A 113 16.05 3.08 6.80
C ARG A 113 15.37 4.43 6.62
N LYS A 114 14.16 4.39 6.10
CA LYS A 114 13.25 5.55 5.97
C LYS A 114 11.91 5.22 6.60
N GLN A 115 11.32 6.21 7.25
CA GLN A 115 9.95 6.16 7.72
C GLN A 115 9.05 6.78 6.66
N ILE A 116 7.95 6.09 6.37
CA ILE A 116 6.93 6.53 5.42
C ILE A 116 5.62 6.68 6.18
N THR A 117 5.01 7.85 6.08
CA THR A 117 3.68 8.13 6.63
C THR A 117 2.74 8.42 5.48
N SER A 118 1.70 7.61 5.32
CA SER A 118 0.64 7.78 4.33
C SER A 118 -0.60 8.35 5.03
N ALA A 119 -0.92 9.62 4.75
CA ALA A 119 -2.05 10.32 5.34
C ALA A 119 -3.10 10.60 4.27
N VAL A 120 -4.36 10.24 4.56
CA VAL A 120 -5.50 10.50 3.68
C VAL A 120 -6.52 11.34 4.42
N SER A 121 -6.88 12.48 3.85
CA SER A 121 -7.89 13.39 4.37
C SER A 121 -9.06 13.54 3.39
N TRP A 122 -10.26 13.75 3.92
CA TRP A 122 -11.47 13.95 3.12
C TRP A 122 -12.48 14.82 3.88
N GLN A 123 -13.40 15.45 3.15
CA GLN A 123 -14.48 16.20 3.78
C GLN A 123 -15.53 15.23 4.33
N GLN A 124 -15.68 15.16 5.66
CA GLN A 124 -16.63 14.26 6.32
C GLN A 124 -18.04 14.86 6.33
N ASN A 125 -18.14 16.16 6.57
CA ASN A 125 -19.34 16.99 6.40
C ASN A 125 -18.91 18.45 6.17
N PRO A 126 -19.80 19.42 5.85
CA PRO A 126 -19.38 20.79 5.54
C PRO A 126 -18.54 21.52 6.61
N GLN A 127 -18.55 21.03 7.86
CA GLN A 127 -17.80 21.64 8.97
C GLN A 127 -16.67 20.76 9.52
N ARG A 128 -16.50 19.52 9.05
CA ARG A 128 -15.51 18.57 9.56
C ARG A 128 -14.79 17.84 8.44
N THR A 129 -13.49 17.70 8.62
CA THR A 129 -12.61 16.90 7.77
C THR A 129 -12.23 15.62 8.52
N GLY A 130 -12.37 14.49 7.86
CA GLY A 130 -11.88 13.19 8.33
C GLY A 130 -10.41 13.00 7.92
N SER A 131 -9.67 12.23 8.71
CA SER A 131 -8.30 11.85 8.39
C SER A 131 -7.96 10.45 8.92
N VAL A 132 -7.13 9.74 8.17
CA VAL A 132 -6.49 8.47 8.52
C VAL A 132 -5.00 8.60 8.20
N SER A 133 -4.13 8.09 9.08
CA SER A 133 -2.69 8.08 8.87
C SER A 133 -2.12 6.70 9.23
N LEU A 134 -1.34 6.13 8.32
CA LEU A 134 -0.63 4.86 8.49
C LEU A 134 0.87 5.10 8.35
N ILE A 135 1.66 4.37 9.12
CA ILE A 135 3.12 4.49 9.14
C ILE A 135 3.75 3.14 8.83
N THR A 136 4.80 3.13 8.02
CA THR A 136 5.68 1.98 7.84
C THR A 136 7.15 2.41 7.80
N TYR A 137 8.04 1.43 7.93
CA TYR A 137 9.48 1.63 7.80
C TYR A 137 9.97 0.81 6.60
N LEU A 138 10.70 1.47 5.71
CA LEU A 138 11.30 0.87 4.53
C LEU A 138 12.81 0.82 4.69
N THR A 139 13.38 -0.37 4.50
CA THR A 139 14.82 -0.63 4.52
C THR A 139 15.41 -0.65 3.12
N ASN A 140 16.69 -0.31 2.98
CA ASN A 140 17.48 -0.56 1.79
C ASN A 140 17.84 -2.05 1.71
N TRP A 141 16.84 -2.86 1.35
CA TRP A 141 16.94 -4.31 1.35
C TRP A 141 17.97 -4.82 0.34
N LYS A 142 18.15 -4.14 -0.80
CA LYS A 142 19.14 -4.51 -1.82
C LYS A 142 20.57 -4.37 -1.30
N ALA A 143 20.86 -3.38 -0.46
CA ALA A 143 22.18 -3.22 0.15
C ALA A 143 22.49 -4.27 1.23
N SER A 144 21.47 -4.97 1.74
CA SER A 144 21.63 -6.05 2.72
C SER A 144 21.67 -7.44 2.08
N ALA A 145 21.53 -7.53 0.75
CA ALA A 145 21.78 -8.77 0.03
C ALA A 145 23.24 -9.18 0.24
N SER A 146 23.50 -10.46 0.45
CA SER A 146 24.87 -10.97 0.50
C SER A 146 25.60 -10.52 -0.76
N PRO A 147 26.81 -9.95 -0.66
CA PRO A 147 27.60 -9.68 -1.85
C PRO A 147 27.71 -10.98 -2.66
N PRO A 148 27.67 -10.90 -4.00
CA PRO A 148 27.77 -12.09 -4.85
C PRO A 148 29.05 -12.83 -4.49
N ALA A 149 28.93 -14.13 -4.18
CA ALA A 149 30.07 -14.95 -3.80
C ALA A 149 30.84 -15.46 -5.02
N THR A 150 30.20 -15.43 -6.20
CA THR A 150 30.75 -15.93 -7.47
C THR A 150 30.45 -14.96 -8.62
N CYS A 151 31.21 -15.05 -9.71
CA CYS A 151 30.90 -14.32 -10.94
C CYS A 151 29.49 -14.64 -11.46
N ASN A 152 29.02 -15.88 -11.31
CA ASN A 152 27.66 -16.25 -11.69
C ASN A 152 26.60 -15.48 -10.89
N ASP A 153 26.78 -15.36 -9.57
CA ASP A 153 25.86 -14.60 -8.72
C ASP A 153 25.87 -13.12 -9.10
N TYR A 154 27.04 -12.56 -9.40
CA TYR A 154 27.16 -11.17 -9.86
C TYR A 154 26.42 -10.97 -11.20
N ALA A 155 26.61 -11.87 -12.17
CA ALA A 155 25.95 -11.80 -13.47
C ALA A 155 24.42 -11.86 -13.35
N ILE A 156 23.89 -12.79 -12.55
CA ILE A 156 22.45 -12.89 -12.29
C ILE A 156 21.91 -11.61 -11.63
N LEU A 157 22.65 -11.02 -10.67
CA LEU A 157 22.29 -9.74 -10.05
C LEU A 157 22.26 -8.57 -11.04
N GLN A 158 23.08 -8.61 -12.10
CA GLN A 158 23.07 -7.62 -13.18
C GLN A 158 22.03 -7.91 -14.27
N GLY A 159 21.22 -8.97 -14.13
CA GLY A 159 20.14 -9.31 -15.07
C GLY A 159 20.54 -10.27 -16.20
N TYR A 160 21.68 -10.95 -16.09
CA TYR A 160 22.15 -11.93 -17.06
C TYR A 160 21.71 -13.36 -16.69
N SER A 161 21.74 -14.27 -17.66
CA SER A 161 21.28 -15.65 -17.48
C SER A 161 22.31 -16.55 -16.77
N LEU A 162 23.60 -16.28 -16.99
CA LEU A 162 24.73 -17.03 -16.42
C LEU A 162 25.96 -16.13 -16.38
N GLY A 163 26.82 -16.29 -15.36
CA GLY A 163 28.17 -15.73 -15.34
C GLY A 163 29.23 -16.82 -15.31
N THR A 164 30.24 -16.70 -16.18
CA THR A 164 31.38 -17.61 -16.29
C THR A 164 32.67 -16.82 -16.15
N CYS A 165 33.58 -17.30 -15.32
CA CYS A 165 34.94 -16.74 -15.27
C CYS A 165 35.71 -17.17 -16.53
N ARG A 166 36.26 -16.20 -17.25
CA ARG A 166 37.18 -16.35 -18.39
C ARG A 166 38.56 -15.75 -18.07
N GLN A 167 39.57 -16.07 -18.86
CA GLN A 167 40.96 -15.60 -18.65
C GLN A 167 41.16 -14.12 -19.03
N ASN A 168 40.32 -13.58 -19.92
CA ASN A 168 40.42 -12.19 -20.39
C ASN A 168 39.13 -11.77 -21.10
N THR A 169 39.03 -10.46 -21.36
CA THR A 169 37.88 -9.85 -22.05
C THR A 169 37.69 -10.35 -23.48
N THR A 170 38.77 -10.75 -24.18
CA THR A 170 38.70 -11.33 -25.53
C THR A 170 37.97 -12.67 -25.55
N GLN A 171 38.04 -13.45 -24.47
CA GLN A 171 37.27 -14.69 -24.35
C GLN A 171 35.78 -14.43 -24.14
N CYS A 172 35.38 -13.32 -23.49
CA CYS A 172 33.97 -12.95 -23.42
C CYS A 172 33.41 -12.76 -24.84
N THR A 173 34.08 -11.92 -25.63
CA THR A 173 33.62 -11.59 -26.99
C THR A 173 33.64 -12.79 -27.93
N ASN A 174 34.65 -13.66 -27.84
CA ASN A 174 34.70 -14.90 -28.64
C ASN A 174 33.55 -15.87 -28.32
N ASN A 175 33.03 -15.86 -27.09
CA ASN A 175 31.91 -16.71 -26.67
C ASN A 175 30.54 -15.99 -26.74
N SER A 176 30.47 -14.79 -27.35
CA SER A 176 29.25 -13.96 -27.38
C SER A 176 28.73 -13.57 -25.98
N GLU A 177 29.62 -13.40 -25.01
CA GLU A 177 29.34 -13.00 -23.64
C GLU A 177 29.71 -11.52 -23.41
N VAL A 178 29.06 -10.87 -22.44
CA VAL A 178 29.31 -9.48 -22.02
C VAL A 178 30.26 -9.46 -20.83
N TYR A 179 31.33 -8.68 -20.91
CA TYR A 179 32.26 -8.48 -19.81
C TYR A 179 31.64 -7.65 -18.67
N LEU A 180 31.77 -8.12 -17.44
CA LEU A 180 31.26 -7.50 -16.21
C LEU A 180 32.39 -7.18 -15.23
N SER A 181 32.97 -5.99 -15.32
CA SER A 181 34.14 -5.58 -14.50
C SER A 181 33.94 -5.65 -12.99
N GLY A 182 32.71 -5.48 -12.49
CA GLY A 182 32.42 -5.64 -11.05
C GLY A 182 32.40 -7.10 -10.58
N GLY A 183 32.30 -8.06 -11.51
CA GLY A 183 32.26 -9.50 -11.23
C GLY A 183 33.64 -10.15 -11.10
N ASP A 184 34.70 -9.51 -11.61
CA ASP A 184 36.07 -10.05 -11.65
C ASP A 184 36.61 -10.40 -10.26
N SER A 185 36.27 -9.59 -9.25
CA SER A 185 36.63 -9.87 -7.84
C SER A 185 36.06 -11.19 -7.29
N ASN A 186 35.05 -11.76 -7.96
CA ASN A 186 34.41 -13.04 -7.62
C ASN A 186 34.91 -14.19 -8.50
N CYS A 187 35.83 -13.92 -9.42
CA CYS A 187 36.61 -14.89 -10.14
C CYS A 187 37.91 -15.15 -9.37
N VAL A 188 37.78 -15.74 -8.18
CA VAL A 188 38.94 -16.02 -7.33
C VAL A 188 39.58 -17.35 -7.73
N THR A 189 40.88 -17.27 -8.01
CA THR A 189 41.74 -18.43 -8.17
C THR A 189 42.52 -18.61 -6.87
N SER A 190 42.99 -19.81 -6.58
CA SER A 190 43.68 -20.12 -5.31
C SER A 190 45.04 -19.44 -5.13
N PHE A 191 45.52 -18.63 -6.10
CA PHE A 191 46.84 -17.99 -6.08
C PHE A 191 46.82 -16.57 -6.67
N PRO A 192 47.31 -15.54 -5.95
CA PRO A 192 47.47 -14.19 -6.50
C PRO A 192 48.44 -14.18 -7.69
N GLY A 193 47.94 -13.85 -8.89
CA GLY A 193 48.74 -13.75 -10.12
C GLY A 193 48.75 -14.99 -11.02
N ASP A 194 47.89 -15.99 -10.77
CA ASP A 194 47.67 -17.12 -11.68
C ASP A 194 46.69 -16.72 -12.82
N PRO A 195 47.06 -16.79 -14.12
CA PRO A 195 46.21 -16.44 -15.27
C PRO A 195 44.98 -17.36 -15.48
N SER A 196 44.69 -18.26 -14.54
CA SER A 196 43.38 -18.88 -14.41
C SER A 196 42.27 -17.82 -14.26
N HIS A 197 41.10 -18.13 -14.81
CA HIS A 197 40.03 -17.19 -15.16
C HIS A 197 39.70 -16.07 -14.14
N ASP A 198 40.18 -14.84 -14.37
CA ASP A 198 39.93 -13.65 -13.50
C ASP A 198 38.86 -12.68 -14.06
N THR A 199 38.41 -12.87 -15.30
CA THR A 199 37.45 -11.98 -15.98
C THR A 199 36.05 -12.55 -15.91
N CYS A 200 35.09 -11.82 -15.35
CA CYS A 200 33.70 -12.25 -15.32
C CYS A 200 32.99 -11.91 -16.64
N CYS A 201 32.52 -12.94 -17.35
CA CYS A 201 31.76 -12.81 -18.58
C CYS A 201 30.35 -13.35 -18.38
N ALA A 202 29.34 -12.65 -18.88
CA ALA A 202 27.94 -13.01 -18.67
C ALA A 202 27.21 -13.27 -20.00
N LEU A 203 26.37 -14.30 -20.01
CA LEU A 203 25.49 -14.58 -21.14
C LEU A 203 24.27 -13.65 -21.07
N PRO A 204 24.01 -12.84 -22.11
CA PRO A 204 22.83 -11.97 -22.18
C PRO A 204 21.50 -12.73 -22.08
#